data_AF-A0A7R9DXJ5-F1
#
_entry.id   AF-A0A7R9DXJ5-F1
#
_cell.length_a   1.000
_cell.length_b   1.000
_cell.length_c   1.000
_cell.angle_alpha   90.00
_cell.angle_beta   90.00
_cell.angle_gamma   90.00
#
_symmetry.space_group_name_H-M   'P 1'
#
loop_
_entity.id
_entity.type
_entity.pdbx_description
1 polymer ?
#
loop_
_entity_poly.entity_id
_entity_poly.type
_entity_poly.pdbx_seq_one_letter_code
_entity_poly.pdbx_strand_id
1 'polypeptide(L)'
;MKTDAILDGKKEGGDSETNNAPPKSQEEFIEETIAKLLQKAGRNMEHTLIGAYISLLLGYLIMDSKDYELYVRQCLPEGNFEVMGSVLQKVLNFMTLTASAVGSNRGIAQTERVIKCLLQSDAQAAASANQSSATLDSSSEPVELDLSMSMDVMKTNDLVS
;
A
#
# COMPACT_ATOMS: atom_id res chain seq x y z
N MET A 1 0.15 18.21 -22.78
CA MET A 1 0.85 18.64 -24.01
C MET A 1 2.24 19.14 -23.63
N LYS A 2 3.26 18.27 -23.62
CA LYS A 2 4.67 18.65 -23.36
C LYS A 2 5.65 17.87 -24.25
N THR A 3 5.14 17.25 -25.31
CA THR A 3 5.89 16.38 -26.23
C THR A 3 6.28 17.07 -27.53
N ASP A 4 5.60 18.16 -27.92
CA ASP A 4 5.90 18.88 -29.18
C ASP A 4 7.17 19.75 -29.10
N ALA A 5 7.57 20.20 -27.92
CA ALA A 5 8.67 21.17 -27.78
C ALA A 5 10.08 20.58 -27.95
N ILE A 6 10.23 19.26 -28.13
CA ILE A 6 11.56 18.61 -28.28
C ILE A 6 11.91 18.37 -29.76
N LEU A 7 10.96 18.56 -30.69
CA LEU A 7 11.16 18.26 -32.11
C LEU A 7 11.68 19.44 -32.95
N ASP A 8 11.68 20.66 -32.42
CA ASP A 8 12.16 21.85 -33.14
C ASP A 8 13.60 22.15 -32.72
N GLY A 9 14.54 21.88 -33.62
CA GLY A 9 16.00 21.90 -33.41
C GLY A 9 16.59 23.29 -33.15
N LYS A 10 16.06 24.03 -32.17
CA LYS A 10 16.58 25.34 -31.79
C LYS A 10 17.55 25.21 -30.60
N LYS A 11 18.85 25.24 -30.92
CA LYS A 11 19.94 25.49 -29.96
C LYS A 11 19.75 26.89 -29.35
N GLU A 12 19.24 26.97 -28.13
CA GLU A 12 19.44 28.14 -27.27
C GLU A 12 20.80 27.95 -26.56
N GLY A 13 21.70 28.90 -26.76
CA GLY A 13 23.11 28.80 -26.39
C GLY A 13 23.42 29.13 -24.92
N GLY A 14 24.55 28.60 -24.44
CA GLY A 14 25.16 28.95 -23.15
C GLY A 14 26.31 28.01 -22.76
N ASP A 15 27.51 28.31 -23.26
CA ASP A 15 28.87 27.95 -22.82
C ASP A 15 29.44 26.51 -22.87
N SER A 16 30.36 26.36 -23.84
CA SER A 16 31.68 25.72 -23.82
C SER A 16 31.93 24.45 -22.98
N GLU A 17 31.95 23.31 -23.67
CA GLU A 17 33.08 22.38 -23.61
C GLU A 17 33.24 21.66 -24.96
N THR A 18 34.47 21.65 -25.45
CA THR A 18 34.90 21.18 -26.77
C THR A 18 34.68 19.68 -26.93
N ASN A 19 33.78 19.28 -27.83
CA ASN A 19 33.78 17.92 -28.39
C ASN A 19 33.62 18.01 -29.91
N ASN A 20 34.73 17.77 -30.62
CA ASN A 20 34.82 17.66 -32.07
C ASN A 20 34.16 16.36 -32.57
N ALA A 21 32.84 16.25 -32.45
CA ALA A 21 32.07 15.24 -33.16
C ALA A 21 31.40 15.89 -34.38
N PRO A 22 31.38 15.23 -35.56
CA PRO A 22 30.62 15.73 -36.71
C PRO A 22 29.15 15.94 -36.29
N PRO A 23 28.45 16.95 -36.84
CA PRO A 23 27.05 17.17 -36.54
C PRO A 23 26.26 15.92 -36.91
N LYS A 24 25.75 15.22 -35.89
CA LYS A 24 24.89 14.05 -36.07
C LYS A 24 23.75 14.40 -37.00
N SER A 25 23.44 13.51 -37.93
CA SER A 25 22.28 13.69 -38.79
C SER A 25 20.99 13.72 -37.95
N GLN A 26 19.91 14.31 -38.49
CA GLN A 26 18.62 14.29 -37.83
C GLN A 26 18.15 12.86 -37.53
N GLU A 27 18.51 11.90 -38.38
CA GLU A 27 18.22 10.47 -38.23
C GLU A 27 18.96 9.87 -37.03
N GLU A 28 20.26 10.16 -36.86
CA GLU A 28 21.04 9.73 -35.70
C GLU A 28 20.49 10.28 -34.37
N PHE A 29 19.94 11.50 -34.37
CA PHE A 29 19.29 12.09 -33.20
C PHE A 29 17.97 11.39 -32.84
N ILE A 30 17.18 11.01 -33.86
CA ILE A 30 15.92 10.27 -33.68
C ILE A 30 16.22 8.87 -33.13
N GLU A 31 17.19 8.16 -33.72
CA GLU A 31 17.60 6.83 -33.25
C GLU A 31 18.11 6.87 -31.80
N GLU A 32 18.94 7.86 -31.46
CA GLU A 32 19.43 8.04 -30.08
C GLU A 32 18.27 8.28 -29.10
N THR A 33 17.27 9.07 -29.51
CA THR A 33 16.08 9.33 -28.69
C THR A 33 15.24 8.07 -28.49
N ILE A 34 15.03 7.28 -29.55
CA ILE A 34 14.32 6.00 -29.47
C ILE A 34 15.06 5.05 -28.51
N ALA A 35 16.39 4.93 -28.64
CA ALA A 35 17.19 4.10 -27.76
C ALA A 35 17.07 4.52 -26.28
N LYS A 36 17.12 5.82 -26.00
CA LYS A 36 16.94 6.37 -24.64
C LYS A 36 15.55 6.06 -24.08
N LEU A 37 14.50 6.19 -24.90
CA LEU A 37 13.13 5.86 -24.48
C LEU A 37 12.97 4.37 -24.19
N LEU A 38 13.55 3.50 -25.03
CA LEU A 38 13.52 2.05 -24.83
C LEU A 38 14.28 1.64 -23.57
N GLN A 39 15.45 2.22 -23.32
CA GLN A 39 16.22 1.99 -22.10
C GLN A 39 15.45 2.45 -20.85
N LYS A 40 14.80 3.62 -20.91
CA LYS A 40 13.99 4.15 -19.81
C LYS A 40 12.79 3.24 -19.51
N ALA A 41 12.12 2.74 -20.54
CA ALA A 41 11.02 1.79 -20.41
C ALA A 41 11.52 0.46 -19.79
N GLY A 42 12.64 -0.06 -20.27
CA GLY A 42 13.26 -1.28 -19.73
C GLY A 42 13.61 -1.17 -18.25
N ARG A 43 14.24 -0.07 -17.83
CA ARG A 43 14.55 0.18 -16.42
C ARG A 43 13.30 0.26 -15.54
N ASN A 44 12.24 0.90 -16.02
CA ASN A 44 10.97 0.95 -15.29
C ASN A 44 10.34 -0.45 -15.13
N MET A 45 10.42 -1.28 -16.17
CA MET A 45 9.98 -2.68 -16.10
C MET A 45 10.81 -3.48 -15.09
N GLU A 46 12.13 -3.28 -15.07
CA GLU A 46 13.03 -3.93 -14.11
C GLU A 46 12.64 -3.62 -12.67
N HIS A 47 12.43 -2.35 -12.33
CA HIS A 47 11.96 -1.95 -11.00
C HIS A 47 10.61 -2.59 -10.63
N THR A 48 9.70 -2.68 -11.59
CA THR A 48 8.38 -3.31 -11.40
C THR A 48 8.52 -4.80 -11.12
N LEU A 49 9.39 -5.51 -11.85
CA LEU A 49 9.65 -6.94 -11.64
C LEU A 49 10.30 -7.21 -10.28
N ILE A 50 11.30 -6.43 -9.89
CA ILE A 50 11.95 -6.54 -8.58
C ILE A 50 10.90 -6.37 -7.46
N GLY A 51 10.06 -5.34 -7.55
CA GLY A 51 8.98 -5.10 -6.59
C GLY A 51 7.95 -6.24 -6.53
N ALA A 52 7.65 -6.87 -7.66
CA ALA A 52 6.77 -8.02 -7.70
C ALA A 52 7.39 -9.27 -7.06
N TYR A 53 8.68 -9.55 -7.29
CA TYR A 53 9.36 -10.68 -6.64
C TYR A 53 9.45 -10.51 -5.11
N ILE A 54 9.73 -9.29 -4.64
CA ILE A 54 9.69 -8.98 -3.20
C ILE A 54 8.27 -9.18 -2.66
N SER A 55 7.25 -8.66 -3.36
CA SER A 55 5.85 -8.83 -2.96
C SER A 55 5.41 -10.30 -2.95
N LEU A 56 5.86 -11.12 -3.91
CA LEU A 56 5.60 -12.56 -3.93
C LEU A 56 6.22 -13.24 -2.72
N LEU A 57 7.50 -12.97 -2.45
CA LEU A 57 8.22 -13.56 -1.32
C LEU A 57 7.53 -13.23 0.00
N LEU A 58 7.20 -11.96 0.22
CA LEU A 58 6.47 -11.52 1.41
C LEU A 58 5.06 -12.13 1.48
N GLY A 59 4.37 -12.22 0.33
CA GLY A 59 3.07 -12.87 0.25
C GLY A 59 3.10 -14.34 0.65
N TYR A 60 4.14 -15.09 0.26
CA TYR A 60 4.35 -16.46 0.74
C TYR A 60 4.69 -16.51 2.23
N LEU A 61 5.48 -15.56 2.72
CA LEU A 61 5.88 -15.51 4.13
C LEU A 61 4.68 -15.34 5.07
N ILE A 62 3.71 -14.50 4.69
CA ILE A 62 2.56 -14.20 5.54
C ILE A 62 1.40 -15.20 5.40
N MET A 63 1.32 -15.93 4.28
CA MET A 63 0.21 -16.85 3.99
C MET A 63 0.00 -17.90 5.09
N ASP A 64 1.09 -18.34 5.72
CA ASP A 64 1.09 -19.42 6.70
C ASP A 64 1.32 -18.92 8.14
N SER A 65 1.43 -17.61 8.37
CA SER A 65 1.75 -17.04 9.69
C SER A 65 1.17 -15.65 9.91
N LYS A 66 0.28 -15.55 10.91
CA LYS A 66 -0.29 -14.27 11.36
C LYS A 66 0.74 -13.37 12.05
N ASP A 67 1.75 -13.94 12.69
CA ASP A 67 2.82 -13.15 13.31
C ASP A 67 3.65 -12.43 12.23
N TYR A 68 4.04 -13.16 11.17
CA TYR A 68 4.74 -12.54 10.05
C TYR A 68 3.86 -11.55 9.30
N GLU A 69 2.55 -11.79 9.20
CA GLU A 69 1.61 -10.80 8.66
C GLU A 69 1.71 -9.47 9.40
N LEU A 70 1.65 -9.49 10.73
CA LEU A 70 1.74 -8.28 11.57
C LEU A 70 3.10 -7.58 11.42
N TYR A 71 4.20 -8.34 11.40
CA TYR A 71 5.53 -7.76 11.19
C TYR A 71 5.65 -7.07 9.83
N VAL A 72 5.19 -7.72 8.75
CA VAL A 72 5.25 -7.12 7.42
C VAL A 72 4.36 -5.88 7.34
N ARG A 73 3.16 -5.90 7.95
CA ARG A 73 2.29 -4.72 8.02
C ARG A 73 2.98 -3.53 8.70
N GLN A 74 3.72 -3.74 9.79
CA GLN A 74 4.47 -2.68 10.47
C GLN A 74 5.57 -2.05 9.60
N CYS A 75 6.06 -2.78 8.60
CA CYS A 75 7.04 -2.27 7.64
C CYS A 75 6.40 -1.52 6.45
N LEU A 76 5.08 -1.55 6.29
CA LEU A 76 4.37 -0.93 5.18
C LEU A 76 3.84 0.47 5.59
N PRO A 77 3.90 1.48 4.70
CA PRO A 77 3.53 2.86 5.04
C PRO A 77 2.11 3.01 5.61
N GLU A 78 1.14 2.28 5.04
CA GLU A 78 -0.27 2.36 5.42
C GLU A 78 -0.74 1.14 6.23
N GLY A 79 0.20 0.28 6.66
CA GLY A 79 -0.12 -0.95 7.38
C GLY A 79 -0.95 -1.97 6.59
N ASN A 80 -1.10 -1.78 5.27
CA ASN A 80 -1.90 -2.62 4.37
C ASN A 80 -1.09 -3.11 3.17
N PHE A 81 -1.61 -4.13 2.48
CA PHE A 81 -0.94 -4.78 1.37
C PHE A 81 -1.32 -4.22 -0.01
N GLU A 82 -1.98 -3.06 -0.09
CA GLU A 82 -2.49 -2.49 -1.35
C GLU A 82 -1.37 -2.26 -2.38
N VAL A 83 -0.23 -1.74 -1.94
CA VAL A 83 0.94 -1.49 -2.81
C VAL A 83 1.50 -2.80 -3.37
N MET A 84 1.61 -3.82 -2.51
CA MET A 84 2.07 -5.16 -2.90
C MET A 84 1.08 -5.82 -3.87
N GLY A 85 -0.23 -5.75 -3.58
CA GLY A 85 -1.27 -6.25 -4.47
C GLY A 85 -1.25 -5.56 -5.84
N SER A 86 -1.07 -4.25 -5.86
CA SER A 86 -1.03 -3.43 -7.08
C SER A 86 0.16 -3.80 -7.98
N VAL A 87 1.36 -4.02 -7.43
CA VAL A 87 2.52 -4.40 -8.23
C VAL A 87 2.39 -5.84 -8.76
N LEU A 88 1.83 -6.75 -7.96
CA LEU A 88 1.56 -8.12 -8.38
C LEU A 88 0.50 -8.19 -9.48
N GLN A 89 -0.54 -7.37 -9.43
CA GLN A 89 -1.53 -7.26 -10.51
C GLN A 89 -0.91 -6.76 -11.82
N LYS A 90 0.02 -5.79 -11.76
CA LYS A 90 0.73 -5.33 -12.97
C LYS A 90 1.54 -6.44 -13.60
N VAL A 91 2.28 -7.22 -12.80
CA VAL A 91 3.08 -8.35 -13.30
C VAL A 91 2.20 -9.51 -13.74
N LEU A 92 1.07 -9.76 -13.08
CA LEU A 92 0.08 -10.74 -13.52
C LEU A 92 -0.49 -10.38 -14.89
N ASN A 93 -0.93 -9.13 -15.08
CA ASN A 93 -1.42 -8.64 -16.36
C ASN A 93 -0.35 -8.76 -17.44
N PHE A 94 0.89 -8.40 -17.13
CA PHE A 94 2.02 -8.58 -18.04
C PHE A 94 2.27 -10.06 -18.40
N MET A 95 2.24 -10.97 -17.41
CA MET A 95 2.38 -12.40 -17.65
C MET A 95 1.23 -12.94 -18.50
N THR A 96 -0.01 -12.52 -18.27
CA THR A 96 -1.16 -12.93 -19.08
C THR A 96 -1.04 -12.46 -20.53
N LEU A 97 -0.56 -11.23 -20.75
CA LEU A 97 -0.33 -10.70 -22.10
C LEU A 97 0.80 -11.43 -22.85
N THR A 98 1.80 -11.93 -22.12
CA THR A 98 2.98 -12.60 -22.71
C THR A 98 2.91 -14.14 -22.68
N ALA A 99 2.00 -14.73 -21.91
CA ALA A 99 1.86 -16.18 -21.73
C ALA A 99 1.50 -16.92 -23.03
N SER A 100 0.80 -16.25 -23.96
CA SER A 100 0.56 -16.76 -25.31
C SER A 100 1.85 -17.11 -26.07
N ALA A 101 3.01 -16.57 -25.64
CA ALA A 101 4.31 -16.84 -26.25
C ALA A 101 5.15 -17.91 -25.52
N VAL A 102 4.85 -18.27 -24.26
CA VAL A 102 5.75 -19.09 -23.41
C VAL A 102 5.08 -20.33 -22.78
N GLY A 103 3.76 -20.50 -22.90
CA GLY A 103 3.09 -21.80 -22.66
C GLY A 103 3.04 -22.32 -21.20
N SER A 104 3.52 -21.56 -20.21
CA SER A 104 3.50 -21.97 -18.80
C SER A 104 2.58 -21.10 -17.96
N ASN A 105 1.40 -21.63 -17.61
CA ASN A 105 0.37 -20.94 -16.82
C ASN A 105 0.60 -21.07 -15.29
N ARG A 106 1.62 -21.81 -14.86
CA ARG A 106 1.84 -22.11 -13.43
C ARG A 106 2.18 -20.87 -12.61
N GLY A 107 2.93 -19.91 -13.18
CA GLY A 107 3.27 -18.66 -12.50
C GLY A 107 2.06 -17.73 -12.29
N ILE A 108 1.10 -17.75 -13.22
CA ILE A 108 -0.13 -16.95 -13.18
C ILE A 108 -0.99 -17.36 -11.98
N ALA A 109 -1.33 -18.65 -11.87
CA ALA A 109 -2.18 -19.16 -10.79
C ALA A 109 -1.57 -18.94 -9.39
N GLN A 110 -0.25 -19.07 -9.26
CA GLN A 110 0.43 -18.80 -7.99
C GLN A 110 0.40 -17.32 -7.61
N THR A 111 0.60 -16.44 -8.59
CA THR A 111 0.54 -14.99 -8.37
C THR A 111 -0.87 -14.56 -7.99
N GLU A 112 -1.90 -15.09 -8.64
CA GLU A 112 -3.31 -14.88 -8.29
C GLU A 112 -3.62 -15.31 -6.86
N ARG A 113 -3.12 -16.48 -6.43
CA ARG A 113 -3.29 -16.97 -5.07
C ARG A 113 -2.71 -16.01 -4.05
N VAL A 114 -1.49 -15.50 -4.29
CA VAL A 114 -0.84 -14.54 -3.40
C VAL A 114 -1.65 -13.25 -3.33
N ILE A 115 -2.04 -12.66 -4.47
CA ILE A 115 -2.86 -11.45 -4.52
C ILE A 115 -4.14 -11.64 -3.70
N LYS A 116 -4.82 -12.77 -3.87
CA LYS A 116 -6.04 -13.08 -3.11
C LYS A 116 -5.78 -13.13 -1.61
N CYS A 117 -4.69 -13.75 -1.17
CA CYS A 117 -4.34 -13.79 0.25
C CYS A 117 -4.11 -12.37 0.81
N LEU A 118 -3.33 -11.54 0.13
CA LEU A 118 -3.05 -10.16 0.56
C LEU A 118 -4.34 -9.35 0.75
N LEU A 119 -5.23 -9.38 -0.25
CA LEU A 119 -6.49 -8.64 -0.21
C LEU A 119 -7.46 -9.17 0.86
N GLN A 120 -7.52 -10.49 1.04
CA GLN A 120 -8.36 -11.09 2.09
C GLN A 120 -7.85 -10.75 3.48
N SER A 121 -6.53 -10.72 3.65
CA SER A 121 -5.90 -10.31 4.91
C SER A 121 -6.23 -8.85 5.24
N ASP A 122 -6.17 -7.92 4.27
CA ASP A 122 -6.59 -6.52 4.47
C ASP A 122 -8.07 -6.41 4.84
N ALA A 123 -8.95 -7.16 4.20
CA ALA A 123 -10.37 -7.17 4.53
C ALA A 123 -10.63 -7.70 5.96
N GLN A 124 -9.90 -8.73 6.40
CA GLN A 124 -9.99 -9.27 7.76
C GLN A 124 -9.50 -8.27 8.82
N ALA A 125 -8.40 -7.57 8.54
CA ALA A 125 -7.87 -6.54 9.41
C ALA A 125 -8.87 -5.37 9.59
N ALA A 126 -9.48 -4.91 8.49
CA ALA A 126 -10.49 -3.86 8.52
C ALA A 126 -11.76 -4.27 9.29
N ALA A 127 -12.23 -5.51 9.13
CA ALA A 127 -13.39 -6.03 9.85
C ALA A 127 -13.16 -6.10 11.38
N SER A 128 -11.93 -6.43 11.80
CA SER A 128 -11.55 -6.53 13.21
C SER A 128 -11.46 -5.15 13.89
N ALA A 129 -11.07 -4.11 13.14
CA ALA A 129 -11.05 -2.74 13.64
C ALA A 129 -12.46 -2.20 13.97
N ASN A 130 -13.45 -2.51 13.13
CA ASN A 130 -14.82 -2.01 13.29
C ASN A 130 -15.61 -2.65 14.44
N GLN A 131 -15.22 -3.83 14.93
CA GLN A 131 -15.88 -4.46 16.09
C GLN A 131 -15.39 -3.89 17.43
N SER A 132 -14.19 -3.32 17.47
CA SER A 132 -13.57 -2.77 18.69
C SER A 132 -14.12 -1.40 19.09
N SER A 133 -14.80 -0.69 18.18
CA SER A 133 -15.41 0.62 18.45
C SER A 133 -16.86 0.53 18.97
N ALA A 134 -17.48 -0.64 19.00
CA ALA A 134 -18.89 -0.82 19.34
C ALA A 134 -19.16 -1.21 20.82
N THR A 135 -18.14 -1.31 21.68
CA THR A 135 -18.28 -1.80 23.06
C THR A 135 -18.02 -0.77 24.17
N LEU A 136 -18.06 0.53 23.86
CA LEU A 136 -17.87 1.61 24.86
C LEU A 136 -19.07 2.57 24.92
N ASP A 137 -20.30 2.07 25.04
CA ASP A 137 -21.44 2.89 25.46
C ASP A 137 -22.57 2.02 26.02
N SER A 138 -22.43 1.55 27.27
CA SER A 138 -23.56 1.12 28.11
C SER A 138 -23.06 0.81 29.51
N SER A 139 -22.80 1.84 30.33
CA SER A 139 -22.79 1.78 31.81
C SER A 139 -22.54 3.19 32.37
N SER A 140 -23.58 4.00 32.44
CA SER A 140 -23.65 5.19 33.30
C SER A 140 -25.11 5.39 33.70
N GLU A 141 -25.53 4.68 34.74
CA GLU A 141 -26.72 5.04 35.52
C GLU A 141 -26.24 5.98 36.65
N PRO A 142 -26.79 7.20 36.80
CA PRO A 142 -26.44 8.07 37.90
C PRO A 142 -27.23 7.67 39.16
N VAL A 143 -26.51 7.45 40.27
CA VAL A 143 -27.11 7.22 41.58
C VAL A 143 -27.56 8.56 42.16
N GLU A 144 -28.87 8.82 42.23
CA GLU A 144 -29.41 9.95 43.00
C GLU A 144 -29.24 9.70 44.51
N LEU A 145 -28.53 10.60 45.19
CA LEU A 145 -28.51 10.71 46.64
C LEU A 145 -29.70 11.56 47.09
N ASP A 146 -30.74 10.91 47.60
CA ASP A 146 -31.83 11.58 48.33
C ASP A 146 -31.30 12.07 49.68
N LEU A 147 -31.18 13.39 49.82
CA LEU A 147 -30.80 14.07 51.05
C LEU A 147 -32.03 14.82 51.59
N SER A 148 -32.98 14.08 52.16
CA SER A 148 -34.06 14.67 52.96
C SER A 148 -33.78 14.53 54.46
N MET A 149 -33.65 15.71 55.07
CA MET A 149 -33.34 15.95 56.46
C MET A 149 -34.62 15.74 57.30
N SER A 150 -34.55 14.96 58.37
CA SER A 150 -35.56 14.99 59.44
C SER A 150 -34.85 15.09 60.79
N MET A 151 -34.77 16.33 61.28
CA MET A 151 -34.64 16.66 62.69
C MET A 151 -36.00 16.40 63.34
N ASP A 152 -36.08 15.43 64.26
CA ASP A 152 -37.09 15.46 65.29
C ASP A 152 -36.56 14.90 66.63
N VAL A 153 -36.24 15.87 67.49
CA VAL A 153 -36.61 15.96 68.91
C VAL A 153 -36.22 14.81 69.84
N MET A 154 -35.17 15.11 70.58
CA MET A 154 -34.85 14.72 71.96
C MET A 154 -36.10 14.63 72.87
N LYS A 155 -36.39 13.43 73.39
CA LYS A 155 -37.12 13.24 74.65
C LYS A 155 -36.38 12.25 75.54
N THR A 156 -35.94 12.77 76.67
CA THR A 156 -35.54 12.08 77.89
C THR A 156 -36.71 11.28 78.48
N ASN A 157 -36.47 10.06 78.96
CA ASN A 157 -36.78 9.63 80.34
C ASN A 157 -36.56 8.12 80.55
N ASP A 158 -35.74 7.83 81.57
CA ASP A 158 -35.96 6.93 82.70
C ASP A 158 -36.44 5.47 82.53
N LEU A 159 -35.55 4.57 83.00
CA LEU A 159 -35.74 3.57 84.08
C LEU A 159 -36.68 2.35 83.88
N VAL A 160 -36.15 1.18 84.31
CA VAL A 160 -36.82 -0.10 84.66
C VAL A 160 -37.21 -0.98 83.44
N SER A 161 -36.84 -2.26 83.29
CA SER A 161 -36.57 -3.38 84.21
C SER A 161 -35.42 -4.26 83.70
#